data_AF-A0A7Z9ICU4-F1
#
_entry.id   AF-A0A7Z9ICU4-F1
#
_cell.length_a   1.000
_cell.length_b   1.000
_cell.length_c   1.000
_cell.angle_alpha   90.00
_cell.angle_beta   90.00
_cell.angle_gamma   90.00
#
_symmetry.space_group_name_H-M   'P 1'
#
loop_
_entity.id
_entity.type
_entity.pdbx_description
1 polymer ?
#
loop_
_entity_poly.entity_id
_entity_poly.type
_entity_poly.pdbx_seq_one_letter_code
_entity_poly.pdbx_strand_id
1 'polypeptide(L)'
;MTKCSFCLPKKINEGPLLTSYSLPKLKDRIRYECPVLPIVSIGTPAEVIEELGPLVLPPLYHEAMNPALKGAILDRIQHCFPYLAGSSQRQQLETDLVVIELPKREWPAPPANSIACFSVDTAVEEHGPHLPLATDTLQSYAVLDQLQKRFPELVIAPPLEYGHLTWGLPFGLSIDITPGLLIQYVAGYADALMNWLQPSGLYVVDVHGSIVHRNAIIEGIRISGCEHHKFRWLHEPLIQFSGERGDQHAGGVETALVELISLDLIDQELF
;
A
#
# COMPACT_ATOMS: atom_id res chain seq x y z
N MET A 1 16.24 -8.20 -0.02
CA MET A 1 14.93 -8.20 -0.68
C MET A 1 14.23 -9.49 -0.32
N THR A 2 13.04 -9.36 0.25
CA THR A 2 12.17 -10.43 0.76
C THR A 2 11.96 -11.54 -0.27
N LYS A 3 11.81 -12.80 0.18
CA LYS A 3 11.29 -13.92 -0.65
C LYS A 3 9.76 -13.81 -0.87
N CYS A 4 9.21 -12.62 -0.75
CA CYS A 4 7.77 -12.38 -0.73
C CYS A 4 7.23 -12.27 -2.16
N SER A 5 6.12 -12.96 -2.41
CA SER A 5 5.49 -13.13 -3.74
C SER A 5 4.42 -12.08 -4.04
N PHE A 6 4.51 -10.89 -3.45
CA PHE A 6 3.55 -9.79 -3.64
C PHE A 6 4.26 -8.52 -4.15
N CYS A 7 3.48 -7.59 -4.70
CA CYS A 7 3.94 -6.45 -5.47
C CYS A 7 4.72 -5.45 -4.61
N LEU A 8 6.05 -5.45 -4.66
CA LEU A 8 6.90 -4.40 -4.10
C LEU A 8 7.92 -3.93 -5.14
N PRO A 9 8.10 -2.60 -5.32
CA PRO A 9 9.13 -2.07 -6.21
C PRO A 9 10.53 -2.56 -5.82
N LYS A 10 11.32 -2.95 -6.82
CA LYS A 10 12.75 -3.27 -6.66
C LYS A 10 13.65 -2.14 -7.12
N LYS A 11 13.14 -1.31 -8.02
CA LYS A 11 13.81 -0.16 -8.63
C LYS A 11 12.77 0.91 -8.93
N ILE A 12 13.13 2.17 -8.70
CA ILE A 12 12.24 3.30 -8.97
C ILE A 12 12.09 3.51 -10.47
N ASN A 13 10.92 3.98 -10.90
CA ASN A 13 10.61 4.33 -12.28
C ASN A 13 10.72 3.18 -13.28
N GLU A 14 10.58 1.93 -12.83
CA GLU A 14 10.71 0.75 -13.66
C GLU A 14 9.62 -0.29 -13.39
N GLY A 15 9.30 -1.05 -14.43
CA GLY A 15 8.35 -2.15 -14.34
C GLY A 15 6.88 -1.69 -14.37
N PRO A 16 5.95 -2.65 -14.20
CA PRO A 16 4.53 -2.41 -14.38
C PRO A 16 3.86 -1.81 -13.14
N LEU A 17 4.45 -1.94 -11.94
CA LEU A 17 3.84 -1.43 -10.72
C LEU A 17 3.82 0.10 -10.72
N LEU A 18 2.63 0.69 -10.66
CA LEU A 18 2.45 2.14 -10.66
C LEU A 18 3.16 2.79 -9.47
N THR A 19 3.14 2.13 -8.31
CA THR A 19 3.75 2.64 -7.08
C THR A 19 5.28 2.60 -7.08
N SER A 20 5.90 2.01 -8.11
CA SER A 20 7.35 2.09 -8.32
C SER A 20 7.82 3.45 -8.87
N TYR A 21 6.92 4.26 -9.41
CA TYR A 21 7.29 5.52 -10.05
C TYR A 21 7.35 6.65 -9.03
N SER A 22 8.23 7.62 -9.27
CA SER A 22 8.14 8.94 -8.65
C SER A 22 7.01 9.75 -9.26
N LEU A 23 6.52 10.77 -8.53
CA LEU A 23 5.42 11.60 -9.01
C LEU A 23 5.69 12.25 -10.38
N PRO A 24 6.87 12.84 -10.67
CA PRO A 24 7.15 13.45 -11.98
C PRO A 24 7.09 12.44 -13.12
N LYS A 25 7.71 11.27 -12.98
CA LYS A 25 7.75 10.25 -14.03
C LYS A 25 6.37 9.64 -14.27
N LEU A 26 5.58 9.43 -13.20
CA LEU A 26 4.23 8.92 -13.33
C LEU A 26 3.29 9.92 -14.05
N LYS A 27 3.45 11.23 -13.79
CA LYS A 27 2.72 12.29 -14.52
C LYS A 27 2.97 12.27 -16.03
N ASP A 28 4.13 11.81 -16.47
CA ASP A 28 4.42 11.70 -17.90
C ASP A 28 3.81 10.43 -18.50
N ARG A 29 3.91 9.27 -17.81
CA ARG A 29 3.34 8.01 -18.30
C ARG A 29 1.81 8.06 -18.40
N ILE A 30 1.14 8.59 -17.38
CA ILE A 30 -0.33 8.55 -17.30
C ILE A 30 -1.05 9.40 -18.35
N ARG A 31 -0.31 10.24 -19.10
CA ARG A 31 -0.86 10.96 -20.26
C ARG A 31 -1.28 10.02 -21.38
N TYR A 32 -0.56 8.90 -21.53
CA TYR A 32 -0.72 7.96 -22.64
C TYR A 32 -1.08 6.56 -22.19
N GLU A 33 -0.93 6.28 -20.90
CA GLU A 33 -1.10 4.96 -20.33
C GLU A 33 -2.21 4.94 -19.29
N CYS A 34 -3.11 3.98 -19.46
CA CYS A 34 -4.26 3.77 -18.60
C CYS A 34 -3.87 2.94 -17.37
N PRO A 35 -4.00 3.48 -16.13
CA PRO A 35 -3.78 2.70 -14.94
C PRO A 35 -4.81 1.56 -14.80
N VAL A 36 -4.35 0.43 -14.31
CA VAL A 36 -5.17 -0.75 -14.01
C VAL A 36 -5.30 -0.90 -12.50
N LEU A 37 -6.53 -0.95 -11.99
CA LEU A 37 -6.86 -1.35 -10.62
C LEU A 37 -7.28 -2.83 -10.61
N PRO A 38 -6.44 -3.74 -10.10
CA PRO A 38 -6.79 -5.15 -9.95
C PRO A 38 -7.75 -5.37 -8.78
N ILE A 39 -8.72 -6.27 -8.96
CA ILE A 39 -9.43 -6.92 -7.85
C ILE A 39 -9.15 -8.42 -7.95
N VAL A 40 -8.48 -8.97 -6.94
CA VAL A 40 -7.94 -10.34 -6.98
C VAL A 40 -8.21 -11.07 -5.68
N SER A 41 -8.01 -12.39 -5.65
CA SER A 41 -8.07 -13.14 -4.40
C SER A 41 -6.78 -12.98 -3.60
N ILE A 42 -6.90 -12.94 -2.27
CA ILE A 42 -5.76 -12.95 -1.37
C ILE A 42 -4.85 -14.15 -1.69
N GLY A 43 -3.54 -13.90 -1.81
CA GLY A 43 -2.56 -14.90 -2.25
C GLY A 43 -2.34 -15.00 -3.77
N THR A 44 -3.00 -14.17 -4.58
CA THR A 44 -2.68 -14.07 -6.02
C THR A 44 -1.20 -13.70 -6.20
N PRO A 45 -0.42 -14.45 -7.01
CA PRO A 45 0.99 -14.15 -7.22
C PRO A 45 1.22 -12.77 -7.84
N ALA A 46 2.30 -12.10 -7.45
CA ALA A 46 2.71 -10.82 -8.02
C ALA A 46 2.82 -10.86 -9.54
N GLU A 47 3.38 -11.93 -10.12
CA GLU A 47 3.54 -12.05 -11.57
C GLU A 47 2.20 -11.95 -12.31
N VAL A 48 1.14 -12.55 -11.75
CA VAL A 48 -0.22 -12.50 -12.33
C VAL A 48 -0.79 -11.08 -12.28
N ILE A 49 -0.48 -10.33 -11.22
CA ILE A 49 -0.94 -8.93 -11.05
C ILE A 49 -0.17 -8.02 -12.01
N GLU A 50 1.15 -8.17 -12.07
CA GLU A 50 2.05 -7.39 -12.92
C GLU A 50 1.75 -7.54 -14.42
N GLU A 51 1.22 -8.68 -14.85
CA GLU A 51 0.83 -8.95 -16.24
C GLU A 51 -0.50 -8.26 -16.66
N LEU A 52 -1.24 -7.64 -15.74
CA LEU A 52 -2.55 -7.06 -16.05
C LEU A 52 -2.49 -5.75 -16.85
N GLY A 53 -1.32 -5.10 -16.90
CA GLY A 53 -1.15 -3.87 -17.66
C GLY A 53 0.21 -3.22 -17.49
N PRO A 54 0.44 -2.08 -18.15
CA PRO A 54 1.73 -1.38 -18.11
C PRO A 54 1.88 -0.43 -16.92
N LEU A 55 0.77 -0.10 -16.24
CA LEU A 55 0.68 0.68 -15.01
C LEU A 55 -0.36 0.03 -14.08
N VAL A 56 0.08 -0.88 -13.23
CA VAL A 56 -0.78 -1.66 -12.33
C VAL A 56 -0.71 -1.10 -10.92
N LEU A 57 -1.87 -0.72 -10.38
CA LEU A 57 -2.02 -0.34 -8.98
C LEU A 57 -1.94 -1.58 -8.07
N PRO A 58 -1.63 -1.38 -6.77
CA PRO A 58 -1.85 -2.39 -5.76
C PRO A 58 -3.23 -3.05 -5.87
N PRO A 59 -3.38 -4.36 -5.68
CA PRO A 59 -4.67 -5.00 -5.80
C PRO A 59 -5.61 -4.63 -4.66
N LEU A 60 -6.90 -4.59 -4.94
CA LEU A 60 -7.93 -4.81 -3.93
C LEU A 60 -8.20 -6.31 -3.79
N TYR A 61 -8.58 -6.75 -2.58
CA TYR A 61 -8.76 -8.17 -2.28
C TYR A 61 -10.24 -8.55 -2.12
N HIS A 62 -10.66 -9.58 -2.85
CA HIS A 62 -12.02 -10.12 -2.84
C HIS A 62 -12.53 -10.52 -1.47
N GLU A 63 -11.67 -11.13 -0.67
CA GLU A 63 -11.97 -11.69 0.65
C GLU A 63 -12.08 -10.60 1.71
N ALA A 64 -11.49 -9.42 1.45
CA ALA A 64 -11.48 -8.30 2.36
C ALA A 64 -12.67 -7.33 2.19
N MET A 65 -13.57 -7.59 1.22
CA MET A 65 -14.69 -6.71 0.92
C MET A 65 -15.99 -7.48 0.69
N ASN A 66 -17.08 -6.97 1.26
CA ASN A 66 -18.42 -7.29 0.81
C ASN A 66 -18.81 -6.42 -0.41
N PRO A 67 -19.91 -6.72 -1.13
CA PRO A 67 -20.29 -5.97 -2.33
C PRO A 67 -20.51 -4.46 -2.11
N ALA A 68 -21.04 -4.07 -0.95
CA ALA A 68 -21.28 -2.66 -0.62
C ALA A 68 -19.95 -1.91 -0.38
N LEU A 69 -19.03 -2.51 0.40
CA LEU A 69 -17.71 -1.95 0.64
C LEU A 69 -16.90 -1.86 -0.65
N LYS A 70 -16.95 -2.90 -1.50
CA LYS A 70 -16.32 -2.89 -2.84
C LYS A 70 -16.80 -1.70 -3.66
N GLY A 71 -18.12 -1.49 -3.76
CA GLY A 71 -18.69 -0.35 -4.47
C GLY A 71 -18.21 0.99 -3.93
N ALA A 72 -18.28 1.17 -2.60
CA ALA A 72 -17.87 2.43 -1.97
C ALA A 72 -16.38 2.75 -2.14
N ILE A 73 -15.49 1.74 -2.06
CA ILE A 73 -14.06 1.91 -2.31
C ILE A 73 -13.82 2.28 -3.78
N LEU A 74 -14.45 1.59 -4.72
CA LEU A 74 -14.30 1.88 -6.15
C LEU A 74 -14.78 3.30 -6.49
N ASP A 75 -15.95 3.70 -6.00
CA ASP A 75 -16.48 5.06 -6.18
C ASP A 75 -15.50 6.10 -5.61
N ARG A 76 -14.94 5.84 -4.43
CA ARG A 76 -13.97 6.73 -3.79
C ARG A 76 -12.66 6.83 -4.58
N ILE A 77 -12.12 5.70 -5.05
CA ILE A 77 -10.90 5.67 -5.86
C ILE A 77 -11.14 6.44 -7.17
N GLN A 78 -12.22 6.15 -7.89
CA GLN A 78 -12.56 6.85 -9.14
C GLN A 78 -12.72 8.37 -8.93
N HIS A 79 -13.24 8.77 -7.77
CA HIS A 79 -13.38 10.17 -7.42
C HIS A 79 -12.04 10.89 -7.20
N CYS A 80 -11.03 10.24 -6.63
CA CYS A 80 -9.77 10.90 -6.27
C CYS A 80 -8.59 10.61 -7.22
N PHE A 81 -8.66 9.54 -8.01
CA PHE A 81 -7.57 9.06 -8.85
C PHE A 81 -8.01 8.89 -10.33
N PRO A 82 -7.14 9.19 -11.31
CA PRO A 82 -5.75 9.67 -11.15
C PRO A 82 -5.62 11.12 -10.70
N TYR A 83 -6.65 11.92 -10.94
CA TYR A 83 -6.75 13.28 -10.40
C TYR A 83 -8.16 13.46 -9.81
N LEU A 84 -8.27 14.33 -8.82
CA LEU A 84 -9.54 14.64 -8.17
C LEU A 84 -10.62 14.99 -9.20
N ALA A 85 -11.81 14.42 -9.04
CA ALA A 85 -12.94 14.65 -9.92
C ALA A 85 -13.25 16.15 -10.06
N GLY A 86 -13.46 16.61 -11.29
CA GLY A 86 -13.72 18.02 -11.61
C GLY A 86 -12.47 18.91 -11.69
N SER A 87 -11.27 18.40 -11.39
CA SER A 87 -10.01 19.14 -11.62
C SER A 87 -9.73 19.34 -13.11
N SER A 88 -8.97 20.39 -13.43
CA SER A 88 -8.49 20.64 -14.80
C SER A 88 -7.57 19.52 -15.28
N GLN A 89 -6.76 18.93 -14.39
CA GLN A 89 -5.89 17.80 -14.73
C GLN A 89 -6.71 16.58 -15.16
N ARG A 90 -7.81 16.26 -14.45
CA ARG A 90 -8.69 15.13 -14.82
C ARG A 90 -9.34 15.34 -16.20
N GLN A 91 -9.70 16.57 -16.55
CA GLN A 91 -10.30 16.89 -17.86
C GLN A 91 -9.33 16.77 -19.03
N GLN A 92 -8.02 16.81 -18.76
CA GLN A 92 -6.96 16.74 -19.78
C GLN A 92 -6.46 15.31 -20.03
N LEU A 93 -6.93 14.32 -19.25
CA LEU A 93 -6.54 12.93 -19.42
C LEU A 93 -7.19 12.31 -20.66
N GLU A 94 -6.39 11.60 -21.46
CA GLU A 94 -6.87 10.81 -22.60
C GLU A 94 -7.48 9.48 -22.14
N THR A 95 -6.91 8.91 -21.08
CA THR A 95 -7.36 7.65 -20.47
C THR A 95 -7.56 7.82 -18.98
N ASP A 96 -8.55 7.12 -18.43
CA ASP A 96 -8.83 7.10 -17.00
C ASP A 96 -8.39 5.77 -16.38
N LEU A 97 -8.84 5.46 -15.16
CA LEU A 97 -8.65 4.20 -14.48
C LEU A 97 -9.49 3.07 -15.10
N VAL A 98 -8.89 1.90 -15.34
CA VAL A 98 -9.60 0.66 -15.69
C VAL A 98 -9.56 -0.30 -14.51
N VAL A 99 -10.70 -0.89 -14.16
CA VAL A 99 -10.79 -1.93 -13.13
C VAL A 99 -10.79 -3.31 -13.79
N ILE A 100 -9.88 -4.18 -13.38
CA ILE A 100 -9.84 -5.58 -13.82
C ILE A 100 -10.11 -6.48 -12.62
N GLU A 101 -11.28 -7.11 -12.59
CA GLU A 101 -11.67 -8.07 -11.55
C GLU A 101 -11.38 -9.49 -12.04
N LEU A 102 -10.35 -10.12 -11.47
CA LEU A 102 -10.05 -11.53 -11.75
C LEU A 102 -11.07 -12.44 -11.03
N PRO A 103 -11.38 -13.62 -11.58
CA PRO A 103 -12.22 -14.59 -10.90
C PRO A 103 -11.66 -14.96 -9.52
N LYS A 104 -12.52 -15.10 -8.51
CA LYS A 104 -12.12 -15.58 -7.19
C LYS A 104 -11.44 -16.95 -7.31
N ARG A 105 -10.32 -17.12 -6.59
CA ARG A 105 -9.55 -18.36 -6.53
C ARG A 105 -9.05 -18.60 -5.11
N GLU A 106 -9.00 -19.85 -4.71
CA GLU A 106 -8.32 -20.26 -3.49
C GLU A 106 -6.85 -20.55 -3.83
N TRP A 107 -5.95 -19.74 -3.26
CA TRP A 107 -4.51 -19.94 -3.39
C TRP A 107 -3.99 -20.74 -2.19
N PRO A 108 -3.04 -21.68 -2.39
CA PRO A 108 -2.48 -22.43 -1.29
C PRO A 108 -1.80 -21.50 -0.29
N ALA A 109 -2.22 -21.56 0.96
CA ALA A 109 -1.56 -20.85 2.04
C ALA A 109 -0.19 -21.48 2.33
N PRO A 110 0.85 -20.68 2.63
CA PRO A 110 2.06 -21.23 3.21
C PRO A 110 1.73 -21.91 4.55
N PRO A 111 2.46 -22.96 4.97
CA PRO A 111 2.24 -23.58 6.26
C PRO A 111 2.36 -22.55 7.38
N ALA A 112 1.29 -22.36 8.16
CA ALA A 112 1.25 -21.32 9.19
C ALA A 112 0.50 -21.83 10.43
N ASN A 113 1.21 -21.90 11.55
CA ASN A 113 0.67 -21.93 12.91
C ASN A 113 1.27 -20.77 13.74
N SER A 114 1.70 -19.71 13.05
CA SER A 114 2.54 -18.65 13.60
C SER A 114 1.87 -17.29 13.49
N ILE A 115 2.58 -16.21 13.85
CA ILE A 115 2.08 -14.84 13.75
C ILE A 115 2.20 -14.35 12.29
N ALA A 116 1.09 -13.89 11.70
CA ALA A 116 1.12 -13.21 10.41
C ALA A 116 1.37 -11.71 10.61
N CYS A 117 2.21 -11.11 9.78
CA CYS A 117 2.53 -9.69 9.82
C CYS A 117 2.35 -9.04 8.46
N PHE A 118 1.77 -7.84 8.44
CA PHE A 118 1.53 -7.04 7.25
C PHE A 118 1.47 -5.57 7.62
N SER A 119 1.64 -4.71 6.63
CA SER A 119 1.43 -3.28 6.82
C SER A 119 0.07 -2.80 6.31
N VAL A 120 -0.41 -1.72 6.90
CA VAL A 120 -1.47 -0.89 6.33
C VAL A 120 -0.86 0.47 6.07
N ASP A 121 -0.41 0.68 4.83
CA ASP A 121 0.30 1.89 4.41
C ASP A 121 -0.40 2.52 3.20
N THR A 122 -0.26 3.83 3.02
CA THR A 122 -0.76 4.56 1.85
C THR A 122 0.21 4.46 0.68
N ALA A 123 0.31 3.31 0.01
CA ALA A 123 1.30 3.10 -1.05
C ALA A 123 1.05 3.94 -2.32
N VAL A 124 -0.14 4.48 -2.50
CA VAL A 124 -0.47 5.39 -3.61
C VAL A 124 -0.52 6.81 -3.06
N GLU A 125 0.65 7.32 -2.68
CA GLU A 125 0.87 8.65 -2.12
C GLU A 125 2.17 9.23 -2.66
N GLU A 126 2.11 10.47 -3.15
CA GLU A 126 3.32 11.15 -3.61
C GLU A 126 4.33 11.36 -2.48
N HIS A 127 5.59 11.01 -2.70
CA HIS A 127 6.68 11.19 -1.75
C HIS A 127 7.76 12.10 -2.34
N GLY A 128 7.33 13.29 -2.77
CA GLY A 128 8.22 14.24 -3.43
C GLY A 128 8.65 13.76 -4.82
N PRO A 129 9.65 14.42 -5.42
CA PRO A 129 10.03 14.13 -6.79
C PRO A 129 10.93 12.89 -6.92
N HIS A 130 11.59 12.45 -5.85
CA HIS A 130 12.69 11.47 -5.89
C HIS A 130 12.40 10.11 -5.27
N LEU A 131 11.33 9.95 -4.50
CA LEU A 131 10.95 8.67 -3.90
C LEU A 131 9.78 8.02 -4.63
N PRO A 132 9.68 6.68 -4.63
CA PRO A 132 8.54 5.98 -5.20
C PRO A 132 7.27 6.26 -4.40
N LEU A 133 6.12 6.16 -5.04
CA LEU A 133 4.82 6.22 -4.35
C LEU A 133 4.73 5.16 -3.21
N ALA A 134 5.32 3.97 -3.40
CA ALA A 134 5.35 2.88 -2.41
C ALA A 134 6.28 3.12 -1.19
N THR A 135 6.75 4.35 -0.96
CA THR A 135 7.76 4.66 0.08
C THR A 135 7.38 4.12 1.45
N ASP A 136 6.13 4.30 1.86
CA ASP A 136 5.66 3.81 3.15
C ASP A 136 5.75 2.27 3.26
N THR A 137 5.21 1.58 2.25
CA THR A 137 5.21 0.12 2.19
C THR A 137 6.62 -0.46 2.11
N LEU A 138 7.53 0.17 1.36
CA LEU A 138 8.93 -0.24 1.29
C LEU A 138 9.59 -0.19 2.68
N GLN A 139 9.38 0.88 3.45
CA GLN A 139 9.90 1.02 4.81
C GLN A 139 9.33 -0.06 5.74
N SER A 140 8.00 -0.25 5.74
CA SER A 140 7.34 -1.27 6.56
C SER A 140 7.89 -2.67 6.27
N TYR A 141 8.00 -3.06 5.00
CA TYR A 141 8.44 -4.41 4.62
C TYR A 141 9.94 -4.62 4.80
N ALA A 142 10.76 -3.57 4.74
CA ALA A 142 12.16 -3.66 5.13
C ALA A 142 12.31 -3.99 6.63
N VAL A 143 11.47 -3.39 7.49
CA VAL A 143 11.44 -3.71 8.92
C VAL A 143 10.91 -5.13 9.14
N LEU A 144 9.81 -5.54 8.49
CA LEU A 144 9.27 -6.89 8.60
C LEU A 144 10.27 -7.97 8.13
N ASP A 145 11.04 -7.73 7.07
CA ASP A 145 12.11 -8.62 6.61
C ASP A 145 13.20 -8.83 7.69
N GLN A 146 13.59 -7.76 8.39
CA GLN A 146 14.54 -7.86 9.51
C GLN A 146 13.94 -8.59 10.71
N LEU A 147 12.65 -8.36 11.00
CA LEU A 147 11.94 -9.09 12.05
C LEU A 147 11.89 -10.59 11.73
N GLN A 148 11.52 -10.98 10.51
CA GLN A 148 11.44 -12.39 10.11
C GLN A 148 12.81 -13.10 10.17
N LYS A 149 13.92 -12.41 9.87
CA LYS A 149 15.27 -12.97 10.06
C LYS A 149 15.56 -13.32 11.52
N ARG A 150 14.99 -12.57 12.47
CA ARG A 150 15.16 -12.77 13.91
C ARG A 150 14.12 -13.72 14.51
N PHE A 151 12.93 -13.74 13.94
CA PHE A 151 11.79 -14.55 14.34
C PHE A 151 11.27 -15.31 13.11
N PRO A 152 11.92 -16.44 12.74
CA PRO A 152 11.61 -17.19 11.52
C PRO A 152 10.19 -17.76 11.49
N GLU A 153 9.52 -17.79 12.63
CA GLU A 153 8.10 -18.14 12.75
C GLU A 153 7.18 -17.09 12.11
N LEU A 154 7.61 -15.83 11.94
CA LEU A 154 6.75 -14.79 11.35
C LEU A 154 6.44 -15.11 9.89
N VAL A 155 5.15 -15.05 9.54
CA VAL A 155 4.70 -15.10 8.15
C VAL A 155 4.45 -13.67 7.68
N ILE A 156 5.20 -13.21 6.69
CA ILE A 156 4.98 -11.92 6.06
C ILE A 156 3.86 -12.07 5.03
N ALA A 157 2.70 -11.48 5.30
CA ALA A 157 1.55 -11.45 4.40
C ALA A 157 1.61 -10.24 3.44
N PRO A 158 0.83 -10.24 2.35
CA PRO A 158 0.76 -9.10 1.43
C PRO A 158 0.34 -7.80 2.14
N PRO A 159 0.74 -6.63 1.61
CA PRO A 159 0.36 -5.34 2.19
C PRO A 159 -1.12 -5.01 1.93
N LEU A 160 -1.68 -4.16 2.79
CA LEU A 160 -2.90 -3.40 2.51
C LEU A 160 -2.47 -1.98 2.13
N GLU A 161 -2.40 -1.71 0.83
CA GLU A 161 -1.74 -0.54 0.24
C GLU A 161 -2.66 0.68 0.02
N TYR A 162 -3.85 0.65 0.64
CA TYR A 162 -4.88 1.70 0.54
C TYR A 162 -5.21 2.25 1.91
N GLY A 163 -4.98 3.54 2.10
CA GLY A 163 -5.17 4.22 3.37
C GLY A 163 -5.87 5.57 3.27
N HIS A 164 -5.65 6.39 4.30
CA HIS A 164 -6.23 7.72 4.42
C HIS A 164 -5.16 8.79 4.23
N LEU A 165 -5.36 9.69 3.28
CA LEU A 165 -4.45 10.80 3.03
C LEU A 165 -4.93 12.09 3.69
N THR A 166 -3.98 12.88 4.19
CA THR A 166 -4.31 14.17 4.80
C THR A 166 -4.28 15.31 3.77
N TRP A 167 -3.32 15.32 2.85
CA TRP A 167 -3.08 16.46 1.94
C TRP A 167 -2.66 16.10 0.51
N GLY A 168 -2.36 14.83 0.18
CA GLY A 168 -1.76 14.46 -1.12
C GLY A 168 -2.66 14.67 -2.35
N LEU A 169 -3.98 14.69 -2.17
CA LEU A 169 -4.95 14.69 -3.29
C LEU A 169 -4.79 15.84 -4.32
N PRO A 170 -4.53 17.11 -3.94
CA PRO A 170 -4.35 18.19 -4.89
C PRO A 170 -3.13 18.03 -5.82
N PHE A 171 -2.11 17.26 -5.42
CA PHE A 171 -0.94 16.96 -6.26
C PHE A 171 -1.23 15.93 -7.36
N GLY A 172 -2.32 15.18 -7.19
CA GLY A 172 -2.73 14.08 -8.06
C GLY A 172 -2.00 12.77 -7.78
N LEU A 173 -2.40 11.74 -8.51
CA LEU A 173 -1.78 10.41 -8.52
C LEU A 173 -1.67 9.77 -7.14
N SER A 174 -2.56 10.17 -6.24
CA SER A 174 -2.65 9.66 -4.87
C SER A 174 -4.07 9.17 -4.60
N ILE A 175 -4.23 8.14 -3.77
CA ILE A 175 -5.53 7.55 -3.43
C ILE A 175 -5.80 7.71 -1.93
N ASP A 176 -6.95 8.31 -1.61
CA ASP A 176 -7.49 8.37 -0.25
C ASP A 176 -8.80 7.59 -0.18
N ILE A 177 -8.85 6.51 0.60
CA ILE A 177 -10.09 5.75 0.81
C ILE A 177 -10.91 6.26 1.99
N THR A 178 -10.52 7.35 2.66
CA THR A 178 -11.17 7.90 3.86
C THR A 178 -11.08 6.98 5.09
N PRO A 179 -11.20 7.52 6.32
CA PRO A 179 -11.07 6.70 7.53
C PRO A 179 -12.18 5.64 7.66
N GLY A 180 -13.40 5.97 7.22
CA GLY A 180 -14.56 5.07 7.35
C GLY A 180 -14.53 3.85 6.45
N LEU A 181 -13.99 3.96 5.23
CA LEU A 181 -13.78 2.79 4.37
C LEU A 181 -12.54 2.02 4.82
N LEU A 182 -11.48 2.72 5.26
CA LEU A 182 -10.27 2.08 5.77
C LEU A 182 -10.57 1.15 6.96
N ILE A 183 -11.37 1.59 7.94
CA ILE A 183 -11.78 0.76 9.08
C ILE A 183 -12.39 -0.57 8.60
N GLN A 184 -13.35 -0.50 7.67
CA GLN A 184 -14.05 -1.68 7.17
C GLN A 184 -13.12 -2.56 6.33
N TYR A 185 -12.22 -1.96 5.56
CA TYR A 185 -11.32 -2.70 4.70
C TYR A 185 -10.22 -3.42 5.49
N VAL A 186 -9.66 -2.77 6.52
CA VAL A 186 -8.72 -3.40 7.46
C VAL A 186 -9.40 -4.55 8.20
N ALA A 187 -10.65 -4.38 8.65
CA ALA A 187 -11.39 -5.45 9.32
C ALA A 187 -11.57 -6.68 8.42
N GLY A 188 -12.06 -6.46 7.19
CA GLY A 188 -12.24 -7.54 6.22
C GLY A 188 -10.91 -8.20 5.82
N TYR A 189 -9.83 -7.41 5.70
CA TYR A 189 -8.51 -7.96 5.36
C TYR A 189 -7.92 -8.79 6.50
N ALA A 190 -8.06 -8.35 7.75
CA ALA A 190 -7.66 -9.14 8.91
C ALA A 190 -8.42 -10.48 8.94
N ASP A 191 -9.74 -10.47 8.72
CA ASP A 191 -10.55 -11.69 8.65
C ASP A 191 -10.14 -12.59 7.48
N ALA A 192 -9.85 -12.01 6.31
CA ALA A 192 -9.35 -12.73 5.15
C ALA A 192 -8.02 -13.44 5.45
N LEU A 193 -7.08 -12.77 6.13
CA LEU A 193 -5.82 -13.37 6.55
C LEU A 193 -6.02 -14.46 7.60
N MET A 194 -6.91 -14.26 8.57
CA MET A 194 -7.24 -15.28 9.57
C MET A 194 -7.80 -16.55 8.91
N ASN A 195 -8.64 -16.41 7.89
CA ASN A 195 -9.21 -17.53 7.15
C ASN A 195 -8.19 -18.23 6.24
N TRP A 196 -7.36 -17.45 5.53
CA TRP A 196 -6.42 -17.97 4.55
C TRP A 196 -5.18 -18.58 5.21
N LEU A 197 -4.51 -17.83 6.08
CA LEU A 197 -3.25 -18.25 6.71
C LEU A 197 -3.47 -19.02 8.02
N GLN A 198 -4.64 -18.91 8.65
CA GLN A 198 -4.90 -19.50 9.98
C GLN A 198 -3.79 -19.22 11.02
N PRO A 199 -3.30 -17.97 11.14
CA PRO A 199 -2.23 -17.64 12.07
C PRO A 199 -2.73 -17.66 13.52
N SER A 200 -1.81 -17.76 14.48
CA SER A 200 -2.14 -17.63 15.91
C SER A 200 -2.42 -16.19 16.33
N GLY A 201 -2.12 -15.21 15.47
CA GLY A 201 -2.37 -13.80 15.69
C GLY A 201 -1.78 -12.91 14.60
N LEU A 202 -2.12 -11.62 14.65
CA LEU A 202 -1.73 -10.61 13.67
C LEU A 202 -0.79 -9.56 14.28
N TYR A 203 0.29 -9.23 13.57
CA TYR A 203 1.16 -8.10 13.87
C TYR A 203 1.08 -7.07 12.73
N VAL A 204 0.35 -5.98 12.99
CA VAL A 204 0.06 -4.96 11.99
C VAL A 204 0.98 -3.77 12.19
N VAL A 205 1.59 -3.30 11.11
CA VAL A 205 2.49 -2.15 11.11
C VAL A 205 1.98 -1.02 10.20
N ASP A 206 2.46 0.18 10.46
CA ASP A 206 2.20 1.38 9.67
C ASP A 206 3.42 2.32 9.84
N VAL A 207 3.77 3.06 8.81
CA VAL A 207 4.73 4.18 8.91
C VAL A 207 4.07 5.53 8.69
N HIS A 208 2.90 5.58 8.05
CA HIS A 208 2.24 6.81 7.64
C HIS A 208 1.96 7.75 8.82
N GLY A 209 2.27 9.04 8.67
CA GLY A 209 2.30 10.00 9.78
C GLY A 209 0.93 10.33 10.39
N SER A 210 -0.16 10.09 9.67
CA SER A 210 -1.51 10.54 10.06
C SER A 210 -2.04 9.80 11.30
N ILE A 211 -2.40 10.55 12.34
CA ILE A 211 -3.07 9.98 13.53
C ILE A 211 -4.47 9.43 13.20
N VAL A 212 -5.15 10.04 12.22
CA VAL A 212 -6.47 9.59 11.77
C VAL A 212 -6.35 8.23 11.08
N HIS A 213 -5.32 8.06 10.25
CA HIS A 213 -4.98 6.79 9.62
C HIS A 213 -4.72 5.68 10.66
N ARG A 214 -3.82 5.96 11.60
CA ARG A 214 -3.48 5.02 12.70
C ARG A 214 -4.70 4.60 13.51
N ASN A 215 -5.56 5.55 13.87
CA ASN A 215 -6.79 5.24 14.61
C ASN A 215 -7.77 4.39 13.79
N ALA A 216 -7.88 4.61 12.48
CA ALA A 216 -8.70 3.81 11.59
C ALA A 216 -8.18 2.36 11.48
N ILE A 217 -6.86 2.17 11.42
CA ILE A 217 -6.24 0.83 11.43
C ILE A 217 -6.56 0.10 12.74
N ILE A 218 -6.30 0.76 13.88
CA ILE A 218 -6.54 0.18 15.21
C ILE A 218 -8.01 -0.22 15.35
N GLU A 219 -8.94 0.64 14.93
CA GLU A 219 -10.37 0.36 14.98
C GLU A 219 -10.77 -0.77 14.03
N GLY A 220 -10.23 -0.82 12.81
CA GLY A 220 -10.47 -1.90 11.85
C GLY A 220 -10.04 -3.27 12.41
N ILE A 221 -8.85 -3.33 13.01
CA ILE A 221 -8.38 -4.56 13.67
C ILE A 221 -9.29 -4.91 14.86
N ARG A 222 -9.70 -3.93 15.67
CA ARG A 222 -10.56 -4.13 16.84
C ARG A 222 -11.93 -4.73 16.47
N ILE A 223 -12.49 -4.40 15.31
CA ILE A 223 -13.79 -4.91 14.85
C ILE A 223 -13.67 -6.18 13.99
N SER A 224 -12.44 -6.62 13.67
CA SER A 224 -12.21 -7.92 13.02
C SER A 224 -12.47 -9.08 13.99
N GLY A 225 -12.55 -10.30 13.47
CA GLY A 225 -12.60 -11.54 14.23
C GLY A 225 -11.25 -11.97 14.83
N CYS A 226 -10.18 -11.19 14.69
CA CYS A 226 -8.86 -11.55 15.19
C CYS A 226 -8.69 -11.24 16.69
N GLU A 227 -8.79 -12.26 17.54
CA GLU A 227 -8.62 -12.13 19.00
C GLU A 227 -7.21 -11.68 19.42
N HIS A 228 -6.17 -12.20 18.77
CA HIS A 228 -4.77 -11.93 19.12
C HIS A 228 -4.11 -11.03 18.11
N HIS A 229 -4.02 -9.74 18.43
CA HIS A 229 -3.44 -8.75 17.52
C HIS A 229 -2.58 -7.73 18.23
N LYS A 230 -1.64 -7.14 17.50
CA LYS A 230 -0.86 -5.98 17.93
C LYS A 230 -0.66 -5.03 16.77
N PHE A 231 -0.82 -3.74 17.05
CA PHE A 231 -0.49 -2.65 16.12
C PHE A 231 0.82 -1.96 16.54
N ARG A 232 1.66 -1.58 15.57
CA ARG A 232 2.89 -0.80 15.79
C ARG A 232 3.08 0.25 14.69
N TRP A 233 3.06 1.52 15.08
CA TRP A 233 3.56 2.59 14.23
C TRP A 233 5.09 2.62 14.28
N LEU A 234 5.74 2.35 13.16
CA LEU A 234 7.19 2.10 13.08
C LEU A 234 8.02 3.37 13.16
N HIS A 235 7.45 4.53 12.84
CA HIS A 235 8.11 5.84 12.97
C HIS A 235 8.10 6.40 14.40
N GLU A 236 7.43 5.76 15.37
CA GLU A 236 7.42 6.21 16.77
C GLU A 236 8.83 6.47 17.35
N PRO A 237 9.84 5.59 17.14
CA PRO A 237 11.20 5.84 17.62
C PRO A 237 11.95 6.95 16.88
N LEU A 238 11.40 7.47 15.78
CA LEU A 238 12.03 8.44 14.89
C LEU A 238 11.48 9.87 15.06
N ILE A 239 10.51 10.07 15.95
CA ILE A 239 9.79 11.36 16.12
C ILE A 239 10.75 12.56 16.30
N GLN A 240 11.87 12.38 17.00
CA GLN A 240 12.86 13.46 17.23
C GLN A 240 13.63 13.87 15.96
N PHE A 241 13.62 13.02 14.94
CA PHE A 241 14.29 13.22 13.66
C PHE A 241 13.31 13.64 12.56
N SER A 242 12.08 13.10 12.58
CA SER A 242 11.02 13.45 11.63
C SER A 242 10.05 14.47 12.23
N GLY A 243 9.16 13.96 13.07
CA GLY A 243 8.07 14.66 13.75
C GLY A 243 8.39 16.07 14.22
N GLU A 244 9.30 16.16 15.19
CA GLU A 244 9.72 17.39 15.88
C GLU A 244 10.50 18.36 14.99
N ARG A 245 10.97 17.90 13.83
CA ARG A 245 11.74 18.71 12.86
C ARG A 245 10.91 19.13 11.66
N GLY A 246 9.64 18.72 11.58
CA GLY A 246 8.79 18.95 10.41
C GLY A 246 9.19 18.11 9.18
N ASP A 247 9.97 17.06 9.36
CA ASP A 247 10.51 16.19 8.30
C ASP A 247 9.71 14.87 8.23
N GLN A 248 8.38 15.00 8.10
CA GLN A 248 7.42 13.90 8.24
C GLN A 248 6.95 13.29 6.91
N HIS A 249 7.33 13.87 5.77
CA HIS A 249 6.84 13.48 4.45
C HIS A 249 7.85 13.81 3.36
N ALA A 250 8.25 12.82 2.58
CA ALA A 250 9.25 12.91 1.51
C ALA A 250 10.58 13.54 1.95
N GLY A 251 10.87 13.40 3.24
CA GLY A 251 11.90 14.14 3.96
C GLY A 251 13.26 13.46 4.00
N GLY A 252 14.19 14.03 4.76
CA GLY A 252 15.51 13.45 5.00
C GLY A 252 15.43 12.09 5.69
N VAL A 253 14.52 11.91 6.65
CA VAL A 253 14.31 10.63 7.35
C VAL A 253 13.87 9.52 6.40
N GLU A 254 12.82 9.76 5.61
CA GLU A 254 12.30 8.75 4.68
C GLU A 254 13.29 8.46 3.56
N THR A 255 13.94 9.50 3.03
CA THR A 255 14.99 9.35 2.02
C THR A 255 16.13 8.47 2.54
N ALA A 256 16.65 8.74 3.75
CA ALA A 256 17.72 7.94 4.34
C ALA A 256 17.29 6.48 4.60
N LEU A 257 16.03 6.24 4.97
CA LEU A 257 15.50 4.90 5.15
C LEU A 257 15.37 4.15 3.82
N VAL A 258 14.91 4.80 2.75
CA VAL A 258 14.83 4.20 1.41
C VAL A 258 16.23 3.94 0.84
N GLU A 259 17.19 4.86 1.02
CA GLU A 259 18.60 4.66 0.66
C GLU A 259 19.21 3.44 1.36
N LEU A 260 18.87 3.23 2.63
CA LEU A 260 19.30 2.07 3.40
C LEU A 260 18.70 0.76 2.86
N ILE A 261 17.50 0.81 2.28
CA ILE A 261 16.86 -0.34 1.64
C ILE A 261 17.53 -0.66 0.31
N SER A 262 17.65 0.34 -0.57
CA SER A 262 18.35 0.23 -1.86
C SER A 262 18.51 1.60 -2.51
N LEU A 263 19.70 1.90 -3.02
CA LEU A 263 19.93 3.10 -3.84
C LEU A 263 19.20 3.05 -5.19
N ASP A 264 18.80 1.86 -5.66
CA ASP A 264 17.99 1.71 -6.89
C ASP A 264 16.56 2.23 -6.70
N LEU A 265 16.13 2.51 -5.47
CA LEU A 265 14.80 3.05 -5.16
C LEU A 265 14.79 4.58 -5.04
N ILE A 266 15.90 5.27 -5.37
CA ILE A 266 16.00 6.73 -5.36
C ILE A 266 16.14 7.25 -6.79
N ASP A 267 15.34 8.23 -7.18
CA ASP A 267 15.50 8.91 -8.45
C ASP A 267 16.74 9.83 -8.39
N GLN A 268 17.86 9.33 -8.88
CA GLN A 268 19.12 10.09 -8.90
C GLN A 268 19.18 11.13 -10.01
N GLU A 269 18.23 11.15 -10.96
CA GLU A 269 18.23 12.15 -12.05
C GLU A 269 17.93 13.57 -11.56
N LEU A 270 17.48 13.70 -10.31
CA LEU A 270 17.12 14.97 -9.67
C LEU A 270 18.27 15.61 -8.87
N PHE A 271 19.44 14.96 -8.79
CA PHE A 271 20.61 15.38 -8.03
C PHE A 271 21.84 15.63 -8.90
#